data_AF-A0A6V8IAC7-F1
#
_entry.id   AF-A0A6V8IAC7-F1
#
_cell.length_a   1.000
_cell.length_b   1.000
_cell.length_c   1.000
_cell.angle_alpha   90.00
_cell.angle_beta   90.00
_cell.angle_gamma   90.00
#
_symmetry.space_group_name_H-M   'P 1'
#
loop_
_entity.id
_entity.type
_entity.pdbx_description
1 polymer ?
#
loop_
_entity_poly.entity_id
_entity_poly.type
_entity_poly.pdbx_seq_one_letter_code
_entity_poly.pdbx_strand_id
1 'polypeptide(L)'
;MSILEMPVPHDVLTEVVEGTLFAQQERYSALLRDIREFLRAAPAQATAADCASDLRHASSVAGDQRRQVIREFFEEYPADTTAADILTQMETV
;
A
#
# COMPACT_ATOMS: atom_id res chain seq x y z
N MET A 1 -26.14 6.55 6.78
CA MET A 1 -25.11 5.49 6.88
C MET A 1 -23.81 6.17 6.52
N SER A 2 -22.88 6.30 7.46
CA SER A 2 -21.56 6.87 7.15
C SER A 2 -20.87 5.90 6.19
N ILE A 3 -20.75 6.31 4.94
CA ILE A 3 -19.78 5.75 4.03
C ILE A 3 -18.46 6.17 4.66
N LEU A 4 -17.78 5.26 5.37
CA LEU A 4 -16.39 5.50 5.76
C LEU A 4 -15.66 5.70 4.44
N GLU A 5 -15.33 6.94 4.12
CA GLU A 5 -14.62 7.28 2.88
C GLU A 5 -13.31 6.49 2.90
N MET A 6 -13.15 5.60 1.93
CA MET A 6 -11.91 4.85 1.78
C MET A 6 -10.76 5.86 1.59
N PRO A 7 -9.66 5.71 2.36
CA PRO A 7 -8.50 6.57 2.18
C PRO A 7 -8.00 6.54 0.74
N VAL A 8 -7.62 7.70 0.20
CA VAL A 8 -7.07 7.78 -1.15
C VAL A 8 -5.62 7.25 -1.12
N PRO A 9 -5.26 6.25 -1.94
CA PRO A 9 -3.94 5.62 -1.89
C PRO A 9 -2.76 6.58 -2.09
N HIS A 10 -2.93 7.61 -2.90
CA HIS A 10 -1.91 8.64 -3.09
C HIS A 10 -1.69 9.49 -1.84
N ASP A 11 -2.76 9.83 -1.12
CA ASP A 11 -2.67 10.65 0.09
C ASP A 11 -2.04 9.83 1.22
N VAL A 12 -2.51 8.60 1.42
CA VAL A 12 -1.95 7.66 2.40
C VAL A 12 -0.46 7.45 2.16
N LEU A 13 -0.05 7.15 0.92
CA LEU A 13 1.36 6.92 0.64
C LEU A 13 2.18 8.19 0.85
N THR A 14 1.65 9.36 0.50
CA THR A 14 2.32 10.64 0.71
C THR A 14 2.57 10.91 2.19
N GLU A 15 1.57 10.66 3.04
CA GLU A 15 1.70 10.78 4.50
C GLU A 15 2.74 9.79 5.05
N VAL A 16 2.69 8.52 4.63
CA VAL A 16 3.61 7.48 5.11
C VAL A 16 5.06 7.77 4.69
N VAL A 17 5.29 8.31 3.49
CA VAL A 17 6.64 8.63 3.04
C VAL A 17 7.14 9.99 3.49
N GLU A 18 6.30 10.80 4.15
CA GLU A 18 6.65 12.15 4.58
C GLU A 18 7.89 12.13 5.49
N GLY A 19 8.84 13.03 5.23
CA GLY A 19 10.10 13.08 5.99
C GLY A 19 11.07 11.92 5.72
N THR A 20 10.74 10.99 4.82
CA THR A 20 11.63 9.91 4.40
C THR A 20 12.31 10.19 3.06
N LEU A 21 13.32 9.39 2.72
CA LEU A 21 13.97 9.43 1.41
C LEU A 21 12.99 9.09 0.26
N PHE A 22 11.87 8.43 0.56
CA PHE A 22 10.88 7.98 -0.40
C PHE A 22 9.90 9.07 -0.84
N ALA A 23 9.90 10.24 -0.18
CA ALA A 23 9.21 11.44 -0.64
C ALA A 23 9.78 12.00 -1.96
N GLN A 24 10.98 11.57 -2.38
CA GLN A 24 11.55 11.93 -3.67
C GLN A 24 10.73 11.29 -4.81
N GLN A 25 10.35 12.09 -5.81
CA GLN A 25 9.42 11.71 -6.88
C GLN A 25 9.75 10.37 -7.57
N GLU A 26 11.02 10.11 -7.88
CA GLU A 26 11.45 8.86 -8.52
C GLU A 26 11.20 7.64 -7.61
N ARG A 27 11.52 7.77 -6.33
CA ARG A 27 11.36 6.70 -5.33
C ARG A 27 9.91 6.49 -4.95
N TYR A 28 9.14 7.58 -4.87
CA TYR A 28 7.71 7.57 -4.68
C TYR A 28 7.00 6.80 -5.81
N SER A 29 7.35 7.12 -7.07
CA SER A 29 6.80 6.46 -8.24
C SER A 29 7.16 4.97 -8.28
N ALA A 30 8.39 4.62 -7.87
CA ALA A 30 8.81 3.24 -7.74
C ALA A 30 8.01 2.50 -6.64
N LEU A 31 7.77 3.13 -5.48
CA LEU A 31 6.94 2.55 -4.41
C LEU A 31 5.51 2.29 -4.86
N LEU A 32 4.87 3.26 -5.52
CA LEU A 32 3.52 3.09 -6.07
C LEU A 32 3.45 1.90 -7.01
N ARG A 33 4.46 1.74 -7.87
CA ARG A 33 4.54 0.61 -8.79
C ARG A 33 4.66 -0.71 -8.03
N ASP A 34 5.54 -0.79 -7.04
CA ASP A 34 5.71 -2.00 -6.21
C ASP A 34 4.41 -2.36 -5.47
N ILE A 35 3.70 -1.36 -4.90
CA ILE A 35 2.40 -1.57 -4.23
C ILE A 35 1.38 -2.12 -5.22
N ARG A 36 1.27 -1.55 -6.43
CA ARG A 36 0.36 -2.05 -7.47
C ARG A 36 0.71 -3.46 -7.92
N GLU A 37 2.00 -3.76 -8.12
CA GLU A 37 2.46 -5.10 -8.49
C GLU A 37 2.16 -6.12 -7.39
N PHE A 38 2.37 -5.75 -6.12
CA PHE A 38 2.02 -6.58 -4.96
C PHE A 38 0.51 -6.85 -4.89
N LEU A 39 -0.32 -5.80 -5.00
CA LEU A 39 -1.78 -5.93 -4.99
C LEU A 39 -2.33 -6.78 -6.13
N ARG A 40 -1.73 -6.71 -7.32
CA ARG A 40 -2.10 -7.56 -8.46
C ARG A 40 -1.72 -9.03 -8.28
N ALA A 41 -0.68 -9.31 -7.49
CA ALA A 41 -0.25 -10.67 -7.17
C ALA A 41 -0.99 -11.26 -5.97
N ALA A 42 -1.52 -10.41 -5.09
CA ALA A 42 -2.30 -10.81 -3.92
C ALA A 42 -3.67 -11.39 -4.32
N PRO A 43 -4.24 -12.32 -3.53
CA PRO A 43 -5.64 -12.71 -3.67
C PRO A 43 -6.56 -11.48 -3.54
N ALA A 44 -7.55 -11.34 -4.43
CA ALA A 44 -8.44 -10.18 -4.44
C ALA A 44 -9.14 -9.92 -3.09
N GLN A 45 -9.48 -10.99 -2.38
CA GLN A 45 -10.11 -10.98 -1.07
C GLN A 45 -9.13 -10.90 0.12
N ALA A 46 -7.82 -10.86 -0.14
CA ALA A 46 -6.84 -10.64 0.93
C ALA A 46 -7.08 -9.25 1.52
N THR A 47 -7.05 -9.16 2.84
CA THR A 47 -7.32 -7.90 3.54
C THR A 47 -6.04 -7.06 3.66
N ALA A 48 -6.17 -5.77 3.97
CA ALA A 48 -5.05 -4.90 4.26
C ALA A 48 -4.15 -5.46 5.38
N ALA A 49 -4.75 -6.09 6.39
CA ALA A 49 -4.02 -6.76 7.46
C ALA A 49 -3.23 -7.99 6.95
N ASP A 50 -3.82 -8.79 6.05
CA ASP A 50 -3.12 -9.91 5.42
C ASP A 50 -1.94 -9.41 4.57
N CYS A 51 -2.15 -8.36 3.77
CA CYS A 51 -1.12 -7.71 2.96
C CYS A 51 0.05 -7.19 3.82
N ALA A 52 -0.25 -6.50 4.93
CA ALA A 52 0.77 -6.01 5.86
C ALA A 52 1.55 -7.17 6.53
N SER A 53 0.87 -8.28 6.84
CA SER A 53 1.51 -9.47 7.40
C SER A 53 2.44 -10.15 6.39
N ASP A 54 2.00 -10.32 5.14
CA ASP A 54 2.76 -10.96 4.08
C ASP A 54 4.07 -10.20 3.75
N LEU A 55 4.05 -8.87 3.85
CA LEU A 55 5.24 -8.03 3.64
C LEU A 55 6.37 -8.28 4.65
N ARG A 56 6.09 -8.89 5.81
CA ARG A 56 7.14 -9.31 6.76
C ARG A 56 8.02 -10.42 6.20
N HIS A 57 7.51 -11.18 5.24
CA HIS A 57 8.20 -12.33 4.63
C HIS A 57 8.37 -12.20 3.11
N ALA A 58 7.78 -11.17 2.49
CA ALA A 58 7.84 -10.96 1.05
C ALA A 58 9.28 -10.65 0.57
N SER A 59 9.86 -11.59 -0.17
CA SER A 59 11.15 -11.43 -0.85
C SER A 59 11.04 -10.63 -2.15
N SER A 60 9.83 -10.37 -2.66
CA SER A 60 9.56 -9.65 -3.90
C SER A 60 9.86 -8.14 -3.80
N VAL A 61 9.78 -7.57 -2.61
CA VAL A 61 10.14 -6.16 -2.36
C VAL A 61 11.55 -6.10 -1.81
N ALA A 62 12.49 -5.53 -2.57
CA ALA A 62 13.88 -5.38 -2.14
C ALA A 62 14.05 -4.22 -1.13
N GLY A 63 14.70 -4.53 0.00
CA GLY A 63 15.09 -3.56 1.04
C GLY A 63 14.13 -3.48 2.21
N ASP A 64 14.65 -3.60 3.43
CA ASP A 64 13.86 -3.59 4.68
C ASP A 64 13.05 -2.30 4.85
N GLN A 65 13.67 -1.14 4.59
CA GLN A 65 13.00 0.15 4.73
C GLN A 65 11.86 0.34 3.72
N ARG A 66 11.99 -0.24 2.52
CA ARG A 66 10.96 -0.20 1.49
C ARG A 66 9.77 -1.08 1.87
N ARG A 67 10.04 -2.29 2.37
CA ARG A 67 9.00 -3.19 2.92
C ARG A 67 8.28 -2.56 4.09
N GLN A 68 9.00 -1.88 4.98
CA GLN A 68 8.41 -1.17 6.10
C GLN A 68 7.44 -0.08 5.65
N VAL A 69 7.83 0.77 4.71
CA VAL A 69 6.96 1.83 4.16
C VAL A 69 5.70 1.24 3.50
N ILE A 70 5.84 0.18 2.71
CA ILE A 70 4.68 -0.47 2.07
C ILE A 70 3.79 -1.12 3.13
N ARG A 71 4.36 -1.67 4.21
CA ARG A 71 3.59 -2.20 5.33
C ARG A 71 2.80 -1.11 6.04
N GLU A 72 3.46 0.01 6.38
CA GLU A 72 2.83 1.17 7.00
C GLU A 72 1.69 1.70 6.13
N PHE A 73 1.88 1.75 4.80
CA PHE A 73 0.81 2.07 3.86
C PHE A 73 -0.43 1.18 4.01
N PHE A 74 -0.28 -0.13 4.22
CA PHE A 74 -1.42 -1.03 4.43
C PHE A 74 -2.00 -0.92 5.84
N GLU A 75 -1.21 -0.55 6.85
CA GLU A 75 -1.65 -0.35 8.23
C GLU A 75 -2.56 0.87 8.40
N GLU A 76 -2.52 1.84 7.47
CA GLU A 76 -3.42 3.02 7.43
C GLU A 76 -4.84 2.71 6.93
N TYR A 77 -5.08 1.55 6.32
CA TYR A 77 -6.41 1.15 5.89
C TYR A 77 -7.15 0.40 7.01
N PRO A 78 -8.50 0.47 7.05
CA PRO A 78 -9.29 -0.45 7.84
C PRO A 78 -8.87 -1.90 7.56
N ALA A 79 -8.69 -2.69 8.62
CA ALA A 79 -8.09 -4.03 8.54
C ALA A 79 -8.86 -5.01 7.64
N ASP A 80 -10.13 -4.74 7.35
CA ASP A 80 -11.03 -5.51 6.49
C ASP A 80 -11.09 -5.01 5.03
N THR A 81 -10.44 -3.89 4.72
CA THR A 81 -10.36 -3.37 3.34
C THR A 81 -9.64 -4.39 2.47
N THR A 82 -10.21 -4.75 1.32
CA THR A 82 -9.62 -5.77 0.47
C THR A 82 -8.55 -5.21 -0.45
N ALA A 83 -7.59 -6.05 -0.83
CA ALA A 83 -6.57 -5.74 -1.82
C ALA A 83 -7.19 -5.29 -3.16
N ALA A 84 -8.32 -5.89 -3.56
CA ALA A 84 -9.05 -5.49 -4.74
C ALA A 84 -9.64 -4.07 -4.62
N ASP A 85 -10.17 -3.69 -3.47
CA ASP A 85 -10.72 -2.34 -3.24
C ASP A 85 -9.60 -1.29 -3.34
N ILE A 86 -8.47 -1.54 -2.67
CA ILE A 86 -7.31 -0.64 -2.69
C ILE A 86 -6.76 -0.52 -4.12
N LEU A 87 -6.61 -1.64 -4.84
CA LEU A 87 -6.14 -1.64 -6.22
C LEU A 87 -7.08 -0.87 -7.15
N THR A 88 -8.40 -1.08 -7.01
CA THR A 88 -9.41 -0.37 -7.80
C THR A 88 -9.28 1.14 -7.60
N GLN A 89 -9.10 1.57 -6.35
CA GLN A 89 -8.91 2.99 -6.04
C GLN A 89 -7.59 3.52 -6.62
N MET A 90 -6.52 2.73 -6.61
CA MET A 90 -5.23 3.09 -7.21
C MET A 90 -5.24 3.19 -8.74
N GLU A 91 -6.16 2.51 -9.41
CA GLU A 91 -6.28 2.51 -10.88
C GLU A 91 -7.34 3.50 -11.41
N THR A 92 -8.20 4.01 -10.53
CA THR A 92 -9.24 5.00 -10.86
C THR A 92 -8.70 6.44 -10.90
N VAL A 93 -7.56 6.69 -10.25
CA VAL A 93 -6.84 7.98 -10.20
C VAL A 93 -5.68 7.99 -11.20
#